data_AF-A0A1G0XZB5-F1
#
_entry.id   AF-A0A1G0XZB5-F1
#
_cell.length_a   1.000
_cell.length_b   1.000
_cell.length_c   1.000
_cell.angle_alpha   90.00
_cell.angle_beta   90.00
_cell.angle_gamma   90.00
#
_symmetry.space_group_name_H-M   'P 1'
#
loop_
_entity.id
_entity.type
_entity.pdbx_description
1 polymer ?
#
loop_
_entity_poly.entity_id
_entity_poly.type
_entity_poly.pdbx_seq_one_letter_code
_entity_poly.pdbx_strand_id
1 'polypeptide(L)'
;MTKALDYGGKKCAASAQHKHHHEARFALGRHMTIEYYDCDHLVLNDPKKVEEIFINAAKESGATVLSSSFHSFEPQGVSGMVIIAESHFSVHAWPEHDYAAVDIFTCGDLISFNVAVESLKRGLGAEEAIVSADMNRGIVSNNGIEKLVPVVEDRSHIYTLSWKKKFELSNAWGLLSSVDIYNCDESIITNADKVREFVLALCEKINLKRFGDCVVVDFGENEQIAGFSMTQLIETSLVSGHFANATKAAYLDIFSCKFYEPREVAEFAIEFFKGSHYKMQVALRK
;
A
#
# COMPACT_ATOMS: atom_id res chain seq x y z
N MET A 1 16.25 -7.50 75.86
CA MET A 1 15.40 -6.28 75.92
C MET A 1 16.14 -5.22 75.13
N THR A 2 15.66 -4.49 74.12
CA THR A 2 14.29 -4.07 73.66
C THR A 2 14.43 -3.77 72.13
N LYS A 3 13.48 -3.93 71.20
CA LYS A 3 12.08 -3.44 70.98
C LYS A 3 11.31 -4.49 70.14
N ALA A 4 9.98 -4.65 70.17
CA ALA A 4 8.84 -3.75 69.92
C ALA A 4 8.63 -3.36 68.43
N LEU A 5 7.57 -3.92 67.81
CA LEU A 5 6.85 -3.38 66.64
C LEU A 5 5.36 -3.77 66.76
N ASP A 6 4.49 -2.89 66.23
CA ASP A 6 3.07 -2.78 66.57
C ASP A 6 2.13 -3.25 65.43
N TYR A 7 0.88 -3.63 65.75
CA TYR A 7 -0.06 -4.26 64.81
C TYR A 7 -1.12 -3.29 64.26
N GLY A 8 -1.37 -3.41 62.94
CA GLY A 8 -2.11 -2.44 62.12
C GLY A 8 -3.59 -2.15 62.43
N GLY A 9 -4.04 -0.99 61.95
CA GLY A 9 -5.43 -0.52 62.00
C GLY A 9 -5.78 0.50 60.89
N LYS A 10 -6.47 0.01 59.84
CA LYS A 10 -7.29 0.70 58.82
C LYS A 10 -7.20 2.24 58.64
N LYS A 11 -6.96 2.68 57.40
CA LYS A 11 -7.70 3.79 56.75
C LYS A 11 -8.00 3.46 55.29
N CYS A 12 -9.11 4.02 54.77
CA CYS A 12 -9.66 3.70 53.46
C CYS A 12 -9.48 4.85 52.45
N ALA A 13 -9.32 4.49 51.18
CA ALA A 13 -9.51 5.27 49.95
C ALA A 13 -8.92 6.70 49.84
N ALA A 14 -7.95 6.83 48.94
CA ALA A 14 -7.79 8.01 48.09
C ALA A 14 -7.56 7.53 46.64
N SER A 15 -8.22 8.15 45.68
CA SER A 15 -8.25 7.73 44.27
C SER A 15 -6.90 7.90 43.57
N ALA A 16 -6.40 6.84 42.93
CA ALA A 16 -5.25 6.93 42.04
C ALA A 16 -5.63 7.67 40.74
N GLN A 17 -4.90 8.74 40.41
CA GLN A 17 -5.03 9.43 39.14
C GLN A 17 -4.44 8.55 38.02
N HIS A 18 -5.24 8.17 37.03
CA HIS A 18 -4.75 7.49 35.84
C HIS A 18 -3.86 8.45 35.02
N LYS A 19 -2.55 8.22 35.06
CA LYS A 19 -1.62 8.79 34.09
C LYS A 19 -1.79 8.04 32.78
N HIS A 20 -2.37 8.69 31.78
CA HIS A 20 -2.33 8.19 30.41
C HIS A 20 -0.89 8.24 29.91
N HIS A 21 -0.25 7.07 29.79
CA HIS A 21 0.94 6.93 28.97
C HIS A 21 0.48 6.95 27.51
N HIS A 22 0.90 7.96 26.75
CA HIS A 22 0.90 7.86 25.28
C HIS A 22 2.01 6.90 24.89
N GLU A 23 1.65 5.66 24.55
CA GLU A 23 2.59 4.74 23.91
C GLU A 23 2.88 5.20 22.48
N ALA A 24 4.14 5.04 22.05
CA ALA A 24 4.55 5.42 20.70
C ALA A 24 3.96 4.44 19.68
N ARG A 25 3.16 4.97 18.74
CA ARG A 25 2.70 4.21 17.57
C ARG A 25 3.84 4.11 16.57
N PHE A 26 4.18 2.90 16.12
CA PHE A 26 5.20 2.66 15.09
C PHE A 26 4.53 2.25 13.77
N ALA A 27 5.11 2.60 12.62
CA ALA A 27 4.61 2.22 11.31
C ALA A 27 5.58 1.23 10.66
N LEU A 28 5.07 0.10 10.15
CA LEU A 28 5.90 -0.92 9.51
C LEU A 28 6.46 -0.47 8.15
N GLY A 29 5.78 0.47 7.48
CA GLY A 29 6.29 1.07 6.25
C GLY A 29 5.59 2.38 5.89
N ARG A 30 5.99 2.96 4.76
CA ARG A 30 5.46 4.21 4.20
C ARG A 30 5.14 4.01 2.74
N HIS A 31 3.97 4.47 2.32
CA HIS A 31 3.51 4.41 0.94
C HIS A 31 3.18 5.81 0.47
N MET A 32 3.82 6.22 -0.61
CA MET A 32 3.61 7.48 -1.29
C MET A 32 3.03 7.23 -2.66
N THR A 33 2.05 8.03 -3.05
CA THR A 33 1.40 7.93 -4.36
C THR A 33 1.58 9.25 -5.08
N ILE A 34 2.03 9.18 -6.33
CA ILE A 34 2.61 10.31 -7.05
C ILE A 34 2.00 10.37 -8.44
N GLU A 35 1.56 11.56 -8.82
CA GLU A 35 1.06 11.89 -10.14
C GLU A 35 2.19 12.60 -10.91
N TYR A 36 2.64 12.05 -12.03
CA TYR A 36 3.61 12.70 -12.92
C TYR A 36 2.90 13.24 -14.15
N TYR A 37 3.14 14.51 -14.46
CA TYR A 37 2.52 15.23 -15.58
C TYR A 37 3.58 15.76 -16.54
N ASP A 38 3.15 15.99 -17.78
CA ASP A 38 3.99 16.51 -18.87
C ASP A 38 5.26 15.64 -19.08
N CYS A 39 5.06 14.32 -19.08
CA CYS A 39 6.07 13.29 -19.32
C CYS A 39 6.42 13.15 -20.82
N ASP A 40 7.53 12.49 -21.13
CA ASP A 40 7.84 12.10 -22.52
C ASP A 40 7.00 10.88 -22.94
N HIS A 41 5.98 11.06 -23.78
CA HIS A 41 5.17 9.96 -24.33
C HIS A 41 5.98 8.87 -25.05
N LEU A 42 7.15 9.17 -25.62
CA LEU A 42 8.04 8.18 -26.25
C LEU A 42 8.82 7.35 -25.22
N VAL A 43 8.90 7.82 -23.98
CA VAL A 43 9.34 7.03 -22.82
C VAL A 43 8.15 6.24 -22.28
N LEU A 44 6.99 6.88 -22.06
CA LEU A 44 5.79 6.24 -21.50
C LEU A 44 5.27 5.07 -22.35
N ASN A 45 5.55 5.04 -23.66
CA ASN A 45 5.12 3.97 -24.55
C ASN A 45 6.18 2.87 -24.80
N ASP A 46 7.34 2.93 -24.12
CA ASP A 46 8.41 1.93 -24.25
C ASP A 46 8.60 1.16 -22.92
N PRO A 47 8.11 -0.09 -22.81
CA PRO A 47 8.08 -0.81 -21.55
C PRO A 47 9.49 -1.09 -21.01
N LYS A 48 10.50 -1.17 -21.88
CA LYS A 48 11.90 -1.41 -21.48
C LYS A 48 12.54 -0.17 -20.89
N LYS A 49 12.28 1.01 -21.46
CA LYS A 49 12.73 2.28 -20.87
C LYS A 49 12.09 2.50 -19.51
N VAL A 50 10.77 2.30 -19.40
CA VAL A 50 10.06 2.46 -18.11
C VAL A 50 10.60 1.45 -17.08
N GLU A 51 10.86 0.19 -17.49
CA GLU A 51 11.53 -0.80 -16.62
C GLU A 51 12.91 -0.32 -16.13
N GLU A 52 13.78 0.13 -17.04
CA GLU A 52 15.12 0.65 -16.69
C GLU A 52 15.04 1.87 -15.75
N ILE A 53 14.12 2.81 -16.01
CA ILE A 53 13.88 4.00 -15.17
C ILE A 53 13.49 3.61 -13.75
N PHE A 54 12.54 2.67 -13.60
CA PHE A 54 12.04 2.25 -12.29
C PHE A 54 13.08 1.44 -11.50
N ILE A 55 13.84 0.56 -12.19
CA ILE A 55 14.95 -0.17 -11.57
C ILE A 55 16.03 0.79 -11.08
N ASN A 56 16.35 1.82 -11.85
CA ASN A 56 17.34 2.82 -11.48
C ASN A 56 16.85 3.69 -10.31
N ALA A 57 15.61 4.17 -10.33
CA ALA A 57 15.05 4.98 -9.24
C ALA A 57 14.99 4.22 -7.90
N ALA A 58 14.61 2.94 -7.92
CA ALA A 58 14.62 2.10 -6.72
C ALA A 58 16.05 1.88 -6.18
N LYS A 59 17.04 1.66 -7.06
CA LYS A 59 18.45 1.55 -6.65
C LYS A 59 19.00 2.87 -6.11
N GLU A 60 18.71 3.99 -6.78
CA GLU A 60 19.13 5.34 -6.34
C GLU A 60 18.52 5.71 -4.98
N SER A 61 17.28 5.31 -4.70
CA SER A 61 16.65 5.54 -3.40
C SER A 61 17.22 4.67 -2.27
N GLY A 62 18.10 3.72 -2.58
CA GLY A 62 18.68 2.77 -1.62
C GLY A 62 17.89 1.47 -1.44
N ALA A 63 16.88 1.21 -2.27
CA ALA A 63 16.10 -0.02 -2.18
C ALA A 63 16.77 -1.18 -2.93
N THR A 64 16.78 -2.36 -2.32
CA THR A 64 17.26 -3.59 -2.96
C THR A 64 16.23 -4.11 -3.94
N VAL A 65 16.45 -3.88 -5.24
CA VAL A 65 15.64 -4.45 -6.34
C VAL A 65 15.88 -5.94 -6.46
N LEU A 66 14.79 -6.71 -6.55
CA LEU A 66 14.83 -8.18 -6.60
C LEU A 66 14.19 -8.76 -7.86
N SER A 67 13.13 -8.13 -8.41
CA SER A 67 12.57 -8.49 -9.72
C SER A 67 11.80 -7.32 -10.36
N SER A 68 11.49 -7.43 -11.65
CA SER A 68 10.69 -6.47 -12.40
C SER A 68 9.74 -7.17 -13.39
N SER A 69 8.65 -6.49 -13.75
CA SER A 69 7.69 -6.94 -14.77
C SER A 69 7.00 -5.73 -15.38
N PHE A 70 7.13 -5.56 -16.70
CA PHE A 70 6.60 -4.43 -17.47
C PHE A 70 5.94 -4.92 -18.75
N HIS A 71 4.78 -4.34 -19.07
CA HIS A 71 3.95 -4.75 -20.20
C HIS A 71 3.37 -3.54 -20.94
N SER A 72 3.43 -3.59 -22.27
CA SER A 72 2.70 -2.67 -23.16
C SER A 72 1.26 -3.09 -23.37
N PHE A 73 0.41 -2.11 -23.62
CA PHE A 73 -0.99 -2.27 -24.00
C PHE A 73 -1.22 -1.74 -25.42
N GLU A 74 -2.30 -2.21 -26.05
CA GLU A 74 -2.75 -1.75 -27.37
C GLU A 74 -3.91 -0.75 -27.17
N PRO A 75 -3.92 0.41 -27.86
CA PRO A 75 -2.97 0.85 -28.90
C PRO A 75 -1.66 1.43 -28.36
N GLN A 76 -1.58 1.74 -27.07
CA GLN A 76 -0.40 2.31 -26.40
C GLN A 76 -0.53 2.20 -24.88
N GLY A 77 0.55 2.56 -24.18
CA GLY A 77 0.61 2.65 -22.73
C GLY A 77 1.38 1.49 -22.10
N VAL A 78 1.91 1.73 -20.90
CA VAL A 78 2.73 0.78 -20.16
C VAL A 78 2.18 0.66 -18.74
N SER A 79 2.08 -0.58 -18.26
CA SER A 79 1.96 -0.85 -16.82
C SER A 79 3.11 -1.74 -16.39
N GLY A 80 3.63 -1.51 -15.19
CA GLY A 80 4.70 -2.35 -14.68
C GLY A 80 5.09 -2.05 -13.25
N MET A 81 6.02 -2.85 -12.77
CA MET A 81 6.33 -2.93 -11.35
C MET A 81 7.75 -3.42 -11.12
N VAL A 82 8.46 -2.76 -10.21
CA VAL A 82 9.72 -3.21 -9.65
C VAL A 82 9.46 -3.64 -8.22
N ILE A 83 9.82 -4.88 -7.92
CA ILE A 83 9.73 -5.41 -6.56
C ILE A 83 11.06 -5.20 -5.86
N ILE A 84 10.96 -4.70 -4.62
CA ILE A 84 12.08 -4.46 -3.72
C ILE A 84 11.95 -5.35 -2.48
N ALA A 85 13.03 -5.50 -1.72
CA ALA A 85 13.12 -6.44 -0.60
C ALA A 85 12.00 -6.40 0.45
N GLU A 86 11.32 -5.28 0.64
CA GLU A 86 10.27 -5.15 1.65
C GLU A 86 8.99 -4.46 1.15
N SER A 87 8.84 -4.18 -0.15
CA SER A 87 7.61 -3.66 -0.81
C SER A 87 7.80 -3.42 -2.33
N HIS A 88 7.44 -2.26 -2.90
CA HIS A 88 7.35 -2.09 -4.36
C HIS A 88 7.42 -0.66 -4.88
N PHE A 89 7.76 -0.55 -6.16
CA PHE A 89 7.51 0.62 -7.01
C PHE A 89 6.62 0.16 -8.17
N SER A 90 5.47 0.79 -8.42
CA SER A 90 4.59 0.46 -9.55
C SER A 90 4.22 1.69 -10.38
N VAL A 91 3.80 1.45 -11.63
CA VAL A 91 3.43 2.50 -12.57
C VAL A 91 2.35 2.08 -13.54
N HIS A 92 1.53 3.06 -13.88
CA HIS A 92 0.70 3.06 -15.08
C HIS A 92 0.91 4.35 -15.85
N ALA A 93 1.09 4.24 -17.17
CA ALA A 93 1.40 5.36 -18.04
C ALA A 93 0.39 5.48 -19.19
N TRP A 94 -0.05 6.71 -19.44
CA TRP A 94 -0.93 7.13 -20.53
C TRP A 94 -0.20 8.10 -21.44
N PRO A 95 0.49 7.62 -22.50
CA PRO A 95 1.22 8.46 -23.45
C PRO A 95 0.33 9.47 -24.19
N GLU A 96 -0.99 9.26 -24.24
CA GLU A 96 -1.98 10.19 -24.84
C GLU A 96 -2.28 11.41 -23.95
N HIS A 97 -1.81 11.38 -22.71
CA HIS A 97 -2.03 12.39 -21.69
C HIS A 97 -0.72 12.88 -21.06
N ASP A 98 0.43 12.44 -21.61
CA ASP A 98 1.77 12.69 -21.06
C ASP A 98 1.83 12.45 -19.54
N TYR A 99 1.11 11.43 -19.05
CA TYR A 99 0.80 11.22 -17.63
C TYR A 99 1.20 9.82 -17.13
N ALA A 100 1.73 9.76 -15.91
CA ALA A 100 1.97 8.50 -15.22
C ALA A 100 1.52 8.54 -13.75
N ALA A 101 0.70 7.55 -13.36
CA ALA A 101 0.34 7.27 -11.98
C ALA A 101 1.36 6.32 -11.37
N VAL A 102 1.92 6.66 -10.21
CA VAL A 102 3.02 5.91 -9.58
C VAL A 102 2.76 5.67 -8.09
N ASP A 103 3.03 4.45 -7.65
CA ASP A 103 3.01 4.06 -6.24
C ASP A 103 4.43 3.65 -5.78
N ILE A 104 4.91 4.25 -4.69
CA ILE A 104 6.18 3.91 -4.03
C ILE A 104 5.86 3.48 -2.61
N PHE A 105 5.93 2.17 -2.34
CA PHE A 105 5.80 1.60 -1.01
C PHE A 105 7.18 1.08 -0.59
N THR A 106 7.64 1.51 0.59
CA THR A 106 8.88 1.05 1.23
C THR A 106 8.60 0.63 2.69
N CYS A 107 9.34 -0.35 3.19
CA CYS A 107 9.54 -0.52 4.63
C CYS A 107 10.95 -0.04 5.02
N GLY A 108 11.14 0.28 6.30
CA GLY A 108 12.40 0.78 6.84
C GLY A 108 12.72 2.26 6.58
N ASP A 109 13.45 2.86 7.52
CA ASP A 109 13.81 4.30 7.52
C ASP A 109 14.98 4.65 6.56
N LEU A 110 15.53 3.67 5.84
CA LEU A 110 16.75 3.81 5.05
C LEU A 110 16.52 4.22 3.58
N ILE A 111 15.27 4.21 3.10
CA ILE A 111 14.95 4.50 1.70
C ILE A 111 14.54 5.98 1.51
N SER A 112 15.19 6.64 0.55
CA SER A 112 14.99 8.07 0.28
C SER A 112 13.89 8.31 -0.75
N PHE A 113 12.68 8.60 -0.28
CA PHE A 113 11.53 8.99 -1.11
C PHE A 113 11.84 10.16 -2.05
N ASN A 114 12.53 11.19 -1.57
CA ASN A 114 12.85 12.35 -2.42
C ASN A 114 13.78 11.97 -3.60
N VAL A 115 14.72 11.05 -3.38
CA VAL A 115 15.59 10.55 -4.46
C VAL A 115 14.79 9.69 -5.43
N ALA A 116 13.89 8.84 -4.92
CA ALA A 116 12.99 8.04 -5.74
C ALA A 116 12.12 8.92 -6.65
N VAL A 117 11.45 9.92 -6.07
CA VAL A 117 10.57 10.88 -6.77
C VAL A 117 11.35 11.63 -7.87
N GLU A 118 12.49 12.24 -7.54
CA GLU A 118 13.27 13.02 -8.51
C GLU A 118 13.93 12.15 -9.59
N SER A 119 14.35 10.92 -9.26
CA SER A 119 14.90 9.98 -10.25
C SER A 119 13.83 9.52 -11.24
N LEU A 120 12.61 9.23 -10.77
CA LEU A 120 11.47 8.91 -11.63
C LEU A 120 11.07 10.12 -12.47
N LYS A 121 10.96 11.32 -11.87
CA LYS A 121 10.64 12.57 -12.58
C LYS A 121 11.57 12.76 -13.78
N ARG A 122 12.88 12.70 -13.52
CA ARG A 122 13.96 12.83 -14.51
C ARG A 122 13.91 11.73 -15.58
N GLY A 123 13.62 10.49 -15.18
CA GLY A 123 13.57 9.35 -16.09
C GLY A 123 12.36 9.37 -17.02
N LEU A 124 11.19 9.71 -16.50
CA LEU A 124 9.93 9.84 -17.25
C LEU A 124 9.86 11.12 -18.09
N GLY A 125 10.79 12.06 -17.88
CA GLY A 125 10.81 13.35 -18.58
C GLY A 125 9.72 14.32 -18.10
N ALA A 126 9.17 14.13 -16.91
CA ALA A 126 8.02 14.88 -16.38
C ALA A 126 8.40 16.30 -15.93
N GLU A 127 7.63 17.32 -16.35
CA GLU A 127 7.80 18.69 -15.85
C GLU A 127 7.29 18.85 -14.41
N GLU A 128 6.21 18.16 -14.04
CA GLU A 128 5.60 18.22 -12.70
C GLU A 128 5.46 16.83 -12.06
N ALA A 129 5.60 16.79 -10.73
CA ALA A 129 5.38 15.60 -9.91
C ALA A 129 4.62 16.02 -8.63
N ILE A 130 3.40 15.51 -8.45
CA ILE A 130 2.52 15.84 -7.33
C ILE A 130 2.39 14.62 -6.42
N VAL A 131 2.82 14.74 -5.16
CA VAL A 131 2.53 13.74 -4.13
C VAL A 131 1.06 13.88 -3.72
N SER A 132 0.22 12.98 -4.22
CA SER A 132 -1.23 13.00 -3.98
C SER A 132 -1.64 12.30 -2.68
N ALA A 133 -0.82 11.39 -2.17
CA ALA A 133 -0.93 10.84 -0.82
C ALA A 133 0.43 10.42 -0.27
N ASP A 134 0.59 10.54 1.05
CA ASP A 134 1.72 10.04 1.82
C ASP A 134 1.16 9.41 3.09
N MET A 135 1.32 8.09 3.25
CA MET A 135 0.66 7.32 4.29
C MET A 135 1.59 6.33 4.99
N ASN A 136 1.49 6.30 6.32
CA ASN A 136 2.09 5.27 7.15
C ASN A 136 1.27 3.97 7.03
N ARG A 137 1.90 2.90 6.54
CA ARG A 137 1.36 1.54 6.45
C ARG A 137 1.72 0.77 7.72
N GLY A 138 0.89 -0.18 8.14
CA GLY A 138 1.19 -1.01 9.31
C GLY A 138 1.36 -0.23 10.62
N ILE A 139 0.48 0.71 10.96
CA ILE A 139 0.55 1.42 12.26
C ILE A 139 0.23 0.43 13.39
N VAL A 140 1.22 0.06 14.21
CA VAL A 140 1.09 -0.83 15.36
C VAL A 140 1.15 -0.03 16.68
N SER A 141 0.21 -0.31 17.57
CA SER A 141 0.31 -0.04 19.01
C SER A 141 0.52 -1.37 19.74
N ASN A 142 1.29 -1.37 20.83
CA ASN A 142 1.37 -2.54 21.70
C ASN A 142 0.05 -2.67 22.46
N ASN A 143 -0.82 -3.57 21.96
CA ASN A 143 -2.18 -3.83 22.40
C ASN A 143 -3.23 -2.79 21.96
N GLY A 144 -4.29 -3.28 21.33
CA GLY A 144 -5.56 -2.55 21.22
C GLY A 144 -5.72 -1.71 19.96
N ILE A 145 -6.68 -2.13 19.14
CA ILE A 145 -7.19 -1.47 17.94
C ILE A 145 -7.41 0.04 18.17
N GLU A 146 -6.63 0.89 17.50
CA GLU A 146 -7.00 2.29 17.27
C GLU A 146 -7.37 2.52 15.79
N LYS A 147 -8.68 2.67 15.56
CA LYS A 147 -9.18 3.48 14.44
C LYS A 147 -9.10 4.94 14.84
N LEU A 148 -8.43 5.78 14.05
CA LEU A 148 -8.75 7.19 13.85
C LEU A 148 -7.82 7.76 12.77
N VAL A 149 -8.40 8.28 11.68
CA VAL A 149 -7.76 9.29 10.82
C VAL A 149 -8.73 10.47 10.76
N PRO A 150 -8.52 11.52 11.56
CA PRO A 150 -9.19 12.80 11.39
C PRO A 150 -8.30 13.70 10.52
N VAL A 151 -8.52 13.70 9.21
CA VAL A 151 -8.12 14.87 8.40
C VAL A 151 -9.19 15.93 8.65
N VAL A 152 -8.81 17.04 9.28
CA VAL A 152 -9.67 18.21 9.44
C VAL A 152 -9.43 19.13 8.26
N GLU A 153 -10.31 19.04 7.26
CA GLU A 153 -10.46 20.06 6.22
C GLU A 153 -11.90 20.58 6.20
N ASP A 154 -12.02 21.84 5.80
CA ASP A 154 -13.12 22.81 5.96
C ASP A 154 -14.61 22.34 6.01
N ARG A 155 -15.43 23.09 6.76
CA ARG A 155 -16.87 22.84 7.03
C ARG A 155 -17.82 23.24 5.89
N SER A 156 -17.44 23.03 4.63
CA SER A 156 -18.17 23.58 3.48
C SER A 156 -18.79 22.56 2.51
N HIS A 157 -18.60 21.25 2.71
CA HIS A 157 -18.96 20.25 1.69
C HIS A 157 -19.97 19.18 2.16
N ILE A 158 -20.97 18.95 1.31
CA ILE A 158 -22.04 17.96 1.53
C ILE A 158 -21.46 16.54 1.48
N TYR A 159 -21.55 15.80 2.57
CA TYR A 159 -21.05 14.43 2.64
C TYR A 159 -21.77 13.51 1.63
N THR A 160 -21.02 13.01 0.65
CA THR A 160 -21.45 11.85 -0.15
C THR A 160 -21.39 10.59 0.70
N LEU A 161 -22.54 10.01 1.03
CA LEU A 161 -22.67 8.81 1.87
C LEU A 161 -22.16 7.50 1.21
N SER A 162 -21.63 7.55 -0.01
CA SER A 162 -21.08 6.38 -0.72
C SER A 162 -19.86 6.74 -1.56
N TRP A 163 -18.89 5.80 -1.64
CA TRP A 163 -17.69 5.94 -2.46
C TRP A 163 -18.03 6.11 -3.94
N LYS A 164 -19.00 5.36 -4.45
CA LYS A 164 -19.52 5.50 -5.81
C LYS A 164 -19.89 6.94 -6.16
N LYS A 165 -20.71 7.58 -5.32
CA LYS A 165 -21.14 8.96 -5.55
C LYS A 165 -19.99 9.96 -5.40
N LYS A 166 -19.00 9.67 -4.54
CA LYS A 166 -17.79 10.50 -4.42
C LYS A 166 -16.94 10.43 -5.70
N PHE A 167 -16.68 9.22 -6.21
CA PHE A 167 -15.95 8.95 -7.44
C PHE A 167 -16.62 9.60 -8.66
N GLU A 168 -17.93 9.40 -8.82
CA GLU A 168 -18.74 9.98 -9.91
C GLU A 168 -18.76 11.52 -9.86
N LEU A 169 -18.91 12.14 -8.69
CA LEU A 169 -18.96 13.61 -8.57
C LEU A 169 -17.60 14.29 -8.61
N SER A 170 -16.51 13.56 -8.30
CA SER A 170 -15.17 14.14 -8.30
C SER A 170 -14.53 14.22 -9.68
N ASN A 171 -15.18 13.66 -10.72
CA ASN A 171 -14.57 13.34 -12.01
C ASN A 171 -13.23 12.62 -11.82
N ALA A 172 -13.19 11.64 -10.91
CA ALA A 172 -11.95 10.91 -10.65
C ALA A 172 -11.58 10.06 -11.86
N TRP A 173 -10.32 10.14 -12.27
CA TRP A 173 -9.75 9.29 -13.31
C TRP A 173 -9.61 7.84 -12.83
N GLY A 174 -9.30 7.63 -11.54
CA GLY A 174 -9.19 6.30 -10.94
C GLY A 174 -9.37 6.27 -9.42
N LEU A 175 -9.54 5.07 -8.88
CA LEU A 175 -9.71 4.80 -7.44
C LEU A 175 -8.63 3.80 -6.98
N LEU A 176 -7.85 4.18 -5.97
CA LEU A 176 -6.95 3.30 -5.22
C LEU A 176 -7.62 2.89 -3.90
N SER A 177 -7.59 1.60 -3.58
CA SER A 177 -7.84 1.10 -2.23
C SER A 177 -6.64 0.34 -1.69
N SER A 178 -6.03 0.88 -0.63
CA SER A 178 -4.97 0.24 0.14
C SER A 178 -5.59 -0.51 1.31
N VAL A 179 -5.33 -1.82 1.43
CA VAL A 179 -5.88 -2.68 2.48
C VAL A 179 -4.74 -3.41 3.19
N ASP A 180 -4.56 -3.15 4.48
CA ASP A 180 -3.63 -3.88 5.34
C ASP A 180 -4.43 -4.89 6.19
N ILE A 181 -4.03 -6.17 6.21
CA ILE A 181 -4.71 -7.25 6.92
C ILE A 181 -3.71 -7.89 7.87
N TYR A 182 -4.11 -8.12 9.14
CA TYR A 182 -3.19 -8.55 10.19
C TYR A 182 -3.63 -9.82 10.92
N ASN A 183 -2.63 -10.59 11.37
CA ASN A 183 -2.77 -11.94 11.92
C ASN A 183 -3.47 -12.89 10.93
N CYS A 184 -2.98 -12.90 9.69
CA CYS A 184 -3.41 -13.83 8.64
C CYS A 184 -3.01 -15.28 8.96
N ASP A 185 -3.69 -16.24 8.34
CA ASP A 185 -3.29 -17.65 8.35
C ASP A 185 -1.97 -17.82 7.59
N GLU A 186 -0.95 -18.20 8.34
CA GLU A 186 0.42 -18.41 7.86
C GLU A 186 0.47 -19.42 6.71
N SER A 187 -0.35 -20.47 6.73
CA SER A 187 -0.40 -21.48 5.65
C SER A 187 -0.95 -20.96 4.32
N ILE A 188 -1.56 -19.76 4.33
CA ILE A 188 -2.09 -19.08 3.14
C ILE A 188 -1.09 -18.03 2.65
N ILE A 189 -0.65 -17.13 3.52
CA ILE A 189 0.24 -16.03 3.12
C ILE A 189 1.65 -16.52 2.74
N THR A 190 2.09 -17.67 3.25
CA THR A 190 3.38 -18.29 2.90
C THR A 190 3.28 -19.26 1.71
N ASN A 191 2.18 -19.25 0.96
CA ASN A 191 1.95 -20.14 -0.16
C ASN A 191 1.69 -19.36 -1.45
N ALA A 192 2.67 -19.36 -2.37
CA ALA A 192 2.61 -18.63 -3.63
C ALA A 192 1.38 -18.98 -4.50
N ASP A 193 0.93 -20.24 -4.48
CA ASP A 193 -0.26 -20.65 -5.25
C ASP A 193 -1.56 -20.15 -4.60
N LYS A 194 -1.61 -20.04 -3.27
CA LYS A 194 -2.71 -19.38 -2.57
C LYS A 194 -2.72 -17.86 -2.78
N VAL A 195 -1.55 -17.24 -2.89
CA VAL A 195 -1.44 -15.83 -3.30
C VAL A 195 -1.95 -15.63 -4.73
N ARG A 196 -1.63 -16.54 -5.67
CA ARG A 196 -2.22 -16.50 -7.03
C ARG A 196 -3.74 -16.71 -7.00
N GLU A 197 -4.23 -17.72 -6.28
CA GLU A 197 -5.66 -18.03 -6.13
C GLU A 197 -6.46 -16.84 -5.59
N PHE A 198 -5.93 -16.12 -4.59
CA PHE A 198 -6.52 -14.89 -4.06
C PHE A 198 -6.79 -13.86 -5.14
N VAL A 199 -5.78 -13.58 -5.98
CA VAL A 199 -5.82 -12.50 -6.97
C VAL A 199 -6.76 -12.83 -8.12
N LEU A 200 -6.77 -14.10 -8.55
CA LEU A 200 -7.74 -14.60 -9.53
C LEU A 200 -9.17 -14.38 -9.04
N ALA A 201 -9.46 -14.81 -7.80
CA ALA A 201 -10.78 -14.71 -7.19
C ALA A 201 -11.19 -13.25 -6.87
N LEU A 202 -10.23 -12.40 -6.46
CA LEU A 202 -10.47 -10.97 -6.25
C LEU A 202 -10.88 -10.30 -7.57
N CYS A 203 -10.09 -10.46 -8.63
CA CYS A 203 -10.38 -9.84 -9.92
C CYS A 203 -11.74 -10.28 -10.49
N GLU A 204 -12.08 -11.57 -10.35
CA GLU A 204 -13.42 -12.07 -10.71
C GLU A 204 -14.52 -11.39 -9.87
N LYS A 205 -14.35 -11.35 -8.54
CA LYS A 205 -15.33 -10.78 -7.60
C LYS A 205 -15.64 -9.32 -7.86
N ILE A 206 -14.63 -8.48 -8.11
CA ILE A 206 -14.82 -7.04 -8.43
C ILE A 206 -14.89 -6.76 -9.93
N ASN A 207 -15.02 -7.81 -10.76
CA ASN A 207 -15.22 -7.71 -12.21
C ASN A 207 -14.14 -6.86 -12.90
N LEU A 208 -12.87 -7.12 -12.56
CA LEU A 208 -11.70 -6.55 -13.22
C LEU A 208 -11.12 -7.60 -14.18
N LYS A 209 -10.92 -7.22 -15.44
CA LYS A 209 -10.33 -8.11 -16.44
C LYS A 209 -8.81 -8.08 -16.30
N ARG A 210 -8.24 -9.25 -15.99
CA ARG A 210 -6.79 -9.46 -15.84
C ARG A 210 -6.08 -9.40 -17.19
N PHE A 211 -4.86 -8.90 -17.19
CA PHE A 211 -3.93 -8.90 -18.31
C PHE A 211 -2.65 -9.62 -17.92
N GLY A 212 -2.21 -10.59 -18.73
CA GLY A 212 -1.06 -11.43 -18.41
C GLY A 212 -1.26 -12.33 -17.18
N ASP A 213 -0.18 -13.04 -16.83
CA ASP A 213 -0.14 -13.93 -15.68
C ASP A 213 0.14 -13.16 -14.37
N CYS A 214 -0.33 -13.71 -13.26
CA CYS A 214 -0.01 -13.18 -11.94
C CYS A 214 1.45 -13.51 -11.57
N VAL A 215 2.27 -12.47 -11.45
CA VAL A 215 3.65 -12.59 -10.99
C VAL A 215 3.64 -12.69 -9.47
N VAL A 216 4.24 -13.74 -8.93
CA VAL A 216 4.45 -13.92 -7.49
C VAL A 216 5.88 -14.39 -7.30
N VAL A 217 6.62 -13.68 -6.47
CA VAL A 217 8.05 -13.90 -6.23
C VAL A 217 8.30 -13.92 -4.72
N ASP A 218 9.14 -14.86 -4.30
CA ASP A 218 9.57 -15.06 -2.91
C ASP A 218 10.81 -14.21 -2.62
N PHE A 219 10.84 -13.57 -1.46
CA PHE A 219 11.89 -12.65 -1.07
C PHE A 219 12.33 -12.85 0.37
N GLY A 220 13.55 -12.42 0.64
CA GLY A 220 14.13 -12.33 1.98
C GLY A 220 15.21 -13.36 2.24
N GLU A 221 16.46 -12.91 2.32
CA GLU A 221 17.61 -13.75 2.70
C GLU A 221 17.63 -14.10 4.20
N ASN A 222 16.76 -13.47 5.01
CA ASN A 222 16.61 -13.73 6.44
C ASN A 222 15.15 -13.68 6.88
N GLU A 223 14.85 -14.31 8.02
CA GLU A 223 13.48 -14.53 8.52
C GLU A 223 12.65 -13.26 8.79
N GLN A 224 13.29 -12.09 9.01
CA GLN A 224 12.55 -10.86 9.31
C GLN A 224 11.93 -10.22 8.07
N ILE A 225 12.59 -10.38 6.92
CA ILE A 225 12.19 -9.82 5.62
C ILE A 225 11.61 -10.89 4.68
N ALA A 226 11.42 -12.12 5.19
CA ALA A 226 10.89 -13.23 4.42
C ALA A 226 9.42 -13.00 4.05
N GLY A 227 9.07 -13.18 2.77
CA GLY A 227 7.70 -12.97 2.30
C GLY A 227 7.55 -12.94 0.78
N PHE A 228 6.31 -13.07 0.33
CA PHE A 228 5.97 -12.92 -1.09
C PHE A 228 5.65 -11.48 -1.44
N SER A 229 6.02 -11.07 -2.66
CA SER A 229 5.32 -9.97 -3.33
C SER A 229 4.63 -10.47 -4.58
N MET A 230 3.52 -9.83 -4.90
CA MET A 230 2.61 -10.22 -5.97
C MET A 230 2.21 -9.01 -6.81
N THR A 231 2.07 -9.24 -8.12
CA THR A 231 1.50 -8.31 -9.08
C THR A 231 0.54 -9.04 -10.02
N GLN A 232 -0.53 -8.37 -10.41
CA GLN A 232 -1.41 -8.77 -11.51
C GLN A 232 -1.87 -7.50 -12.21
N LEU A 233 -1.43 -7.33 -13.45
CA LEU A 233 -1.99 -6.30 -14.32
C LEU A 233 -3.45 -6.61 -14.64
N ILE A 234 -4.24 -5.55 -14.78
CA ILE A 234 -5.62 -5.58 -15.25
C ILE A 234 -5.73 -4.59 -16.41
N GLU A 235 -6.74 -4.71 -17.27
CA GLU A 235 -6.87 -3.86 -18.48
C GLU A 235 -6.87 -2.34 -18.24
N THR A 236 -7.07 -1.91 -17.00
CA THR A 236 -7.18 -0.49 -16.62
C THR A 236 -6.10 -0.02 -15.66
N SER A 237 -5.33 -0.92 -15.01
CA SER A 237 -4.31 -0.62 -13.97
C SER A 237 -3.73 -1.93 -13.36
N LEU A 238 -3.71 -2.10 -12.02
CA LEU A 238 -2.95 -3.11 -11.26
C LEU A 238 -3.68 -3.55 -9.99
N VAL A 239 -3.48 -4.82 -9.64
CA VAL A 239 -3.58 -5.34 -8.27
C VAL A 239 -2.18 -5.76 -7.82
N SER A 240 -1.75 -5.31 -6.64
CA SER A 240 -0.47 -5.72 -6.05
C SER A 240 -0.61 -6.07 -4.57
N GLY A 241 0.42 -6.71 -4.02
CA GLY A 241 0.51 -6.90 -2.58
C GLY A 241 1.77 -7.58 -2.06
N HIS A 242 1.95 -7.48 -0.75
CA HIS A 242 3.06 -8.03 0.02
C HIS A 242 2.55 -8.88 1.17
N PHE A 243 3.22 -10.00 1.41
CA PHE A 243 2.85 -11.02 2.38
C PHE A 243 4.03 -11.25 3.31
N ALA A 244 4.04 -10.57 4.45
CA ALA A 244 5.17 -10.57 5.38
C ALA A 244 5.04 -11.71 6.39
N ASN A 245 5.95 -12.69 6.32
CA ASN A 245 5.88 -13.92 7.12
C ASN A 245 6.02 -13.60 8.62
N ALA A 246 7.02 -12.80 8.98
CA ALA A 246 7.33 -12.45 10.37
C ALA A 246 6.19 -11.73 11.12
N THR A 247 5.43 -10.87 10.43
CA THR A 247 4.33 -10.09 11.02
C THR A 247 2.94 -10.69 10.77
N LYS A 248 2.86 -11.78 9.99
CA LYS A 248 1.61 -12.43 9.54
C LYS A 248 0.62 -11.41 8.95
N ALA A 249 1.13 -10.55 8.09
CA ALA A 249 0.38 -9.45 7.50
C ALA A 249 0.36 -9.52 5.98
N ALA A 250 -0.77 -9.12 5.40
CA ALA A 250 -0.93 -8.92 3.96
C ALA A 250 -1.24 -7.44 3.69
N TYR A 251 -0.42 -6.79 2.87
CA TYR A 251 -0.60 -5.41 2.44
C TYR A 251 -0.98 -5.43 0.96
N LEU A 252 -2.16 -4.94 0.63
CA LEU A 252 -2.73 -4.99 -0.71
C LEU A 252 -2.98 -3.59 -1.23
N ASP A 253 -2.73 -3.37 -2.51
CA ASP A 253 -3.04 -2.13 -3.21
C ASP A 253 -3.75 -2.49 -4.52
N ILE A 254 -4.99 -2.00 -4.66
CA ILE A 254 -5.83 -2.22 -5.83
C ILE A 254 -6.08 -0.85 -6.44
N PHE A 255 -5.70 -0.66 -7.69
CA PHE A 255 -5.94 0.58 -8.43
C PHE A 255 -6.73 0.28 -9.71
N SER A 256 -7.73 1.11 -10.04
CA SER A 256 -8.52 0.96 -11.27
C SER A 256 -9.23 2.24 -11.70
N CYS A 257 -9.32 2.46 -13.02
CA CYS A 257 -10.23 3.44 -13.64
C CYS A 257 -11.71 3.09 -13.45
N LYS A 258 -12.01 1.79 -13.27
CA LYS A 258 -13.38 1.29 -13.12
C LYS A 258 -13.76 1.32 -11.65
N PHE A 259 -14.88 1.95 -11.32
CA PHE A 259 -15.40 1.90 -9.96
C PHE A 259 -15.66 0.46 -9.50
N TYR A 260 -15.08 0.11 -8.35
CA TYR A 260 -15.41 -1.04 -7.52
C TYR A 260 -15.64 -0.53 -6.08
N GLU A 261 -16.38 -1.26 -5.25
CA GLU A 261 -16.61 -0.87 -3.86
C GLU A 261 -15.40 -1.26 -3.00
N PRO A 262 -14.64 -0.31 -2.42
CA PRO A 262 -13.41 -0.63 -1.69
C PRO A 262 -13.65 -1.54 -0.49
N ARG A 263 -14.83 -1.42 0.14
CA ARG A 263 -15.18 -2.30 1.26
C ARG A 263 -15.34 -3.75 0.84
N GLU A 264 -15.83 -4.04 -0.37
CA GLU A 264 -15.95 -5.43 -0.84
C GLU A 264 -14.59 -6.10 -1.02
N VAL A 265 -13.57 -5.33 -1.42
CA VAL A 265 -12.17 -5.80 -1.49
C VAL A 265 -11.64 -6.14 -0.10
N ALA A 266 -11.82 -5.24 0.86
CA ALA A 266 -11.28 -5.44 2.20
C ALA A 266 -11.95 -6.61 2.95
N GLU A 267 -13.29 -6.72 2.86
CA GLU A 267 -14.04 -7.81 3.51
C GLU A 267 -13.75 -9.16 2.83
N PHE A 268 -13.57 -9.21 1.50
CA PHE A 268 -13.12 -10.42 0.80
C PHE A 268 -11.73 -10.86 1.22
N ALA A 269 -10.78 -9.91 1.29
CA ALA A 269 -9.40 -10.24 1.56
C ALA A 269 -9.17 -10.68 3.01
N ILE A 270 -9.83 -10.06 4.00
CA ILE A 270 -9.76 -10.55 5.39
C ILE A 270 -10.36 -11.95 5.53
N GLU A 271 -11.44 -12.26 4.81
CA GLU A 271 -12.02 -13.61 4.78
C GLU A 271 -11.06 -14.62 4.15
N PHE A 272 -10.50 -14.31 2.97
CA PHE A 272 -9.57 -15.20 2.25
C PHE A 272 -8.31 -15.52 3.06
N PHE A 273 -7.65 -14.50 3.60
CA PHE A 273 -6.44 -14.67 4.40
C PHE A 273 -6.70 -15.06 5.86
N LYS A 274 -7.98 -15.22 6.25
CA LYS A 274 -8.44 -15.46 7.63
C LYS A 274 -7.83 -14.47 8.64
N GLY A 275 -7.69 -13.21 8.23
CA GLY A 275 -7.14 -12.16 9.07
C GLY A 275 -8.05 -11.84 10.26
N SER A 276 -7.46 -11.33 11.34
CA SER A 276 -8.20 -10.94 12.53
C SER A 276 -8.85 -9.56 12.44
N HIS A 277 -8.21 -8.64 11.71
CA HIS A 277 -8.67 -7.28 11.47
C HIS A 277 -7.93 -6.69 10.27
N TYR A 278 -8.52 -5.63 9.69
CA TYR A 278 -7.91 -4.89 8.59
C TYR A 278 -7.94 -3.38 8.83
N LYS A 279 -7.04 -2.66 8.15
CA LYS A 279 -7.09 -1.21 7.93
C LYS A 279 -7.28 -0.97 6.45
N MET A 280 -8.05 0.06 6.09
CA MET A 280 -8.29 0.42 4.69
C MET A 280 -8.22 1.92 4.50
N GLN A 281 -7.55 2.36 3.44
CA GLN A 281 -7.55 3.73 2.95
C GLN A 281 -8.05 3.74 1.50
N VAL A 282 -8.64 4.85 1.07
CA VAL A 282 -9.18 5.02 -0.28
C VAL A 282 -8.82 6.39 -0.80
N ALA A 283 -8.11 6.43 -1.93
CA ALA A 283 -7.74 7.64 -2.65
C ALA A 283 -8.49 7.72 -3.99
N LEU A 284 -8.79 8.94 -4.41
CA LEU A 284 -9.38 9.25 -5.71
C LEU A 284 -8.34 10.04 -6.50
N ARG A 285 -7.91 9.50 -7.64
CA ARG A 285 -7.03 10.16 -8.62
C ARG A 285 -7.87 11.09 -9.48
N LYS A 286 -7.36 12.26 -9.82
CA LYS A 286 -8.03 13.29 -10.62
C LYS A 286 -7.05 13.86 -11.63
#